data_AF-A0A7X5N2D0-F1
#
_entry.id   AF-A0A7X5N2D0-F1
#
_cell.length_a   1.000
_cell.length_b   1.000
_cell.length_c   1.000
_cell.angle_alpha   90.00
_cell.angle_beta   90.00
_cell.angle_gamma   90.00
#
_symmetry.space_group_name_H-M   'P 1'
#
loop_
_entity.id
_entity.type
_entity.pdbx_description
1 polymer ?
#
loop_
_entity_poly.entity_id
_entity_poly.type
_entity_poly.pdbx_seq_one_letter_code
_entity_poly.pdbx_strand_id
1 'polypeptide(L)'
;LVQRLRAAGAVILGKTNLSEWANFRSTKSSSGWSARGGLTRNPYALDRNPCGSSAGTGAAIAASLATVGIGTETDGSITCPASVNGLVGLKPTVGLVSRDGIIPISASQDTAGPMTRSVADAAAVLQAIAAPDPQDPA
;
A
#
# COMPACT_ATOMS: atom_id res chain seq x y z
N LEU A 1 -11.60 4.90 3.24
CA LEU A 1 -11.00 5.41 1.96
C LEU A 1 -11.61 4.87 0.64
N VAL A 2 -11.95 3.58 0.51
CA VAL A 2 -12.37 3.00 -0.80
C VAL A 2 -13.66 3.65 -1.35
N GLN A 3 -14.60 3.98 -0.47
CA GLN A 3 -15.81 4.74 -0.83
C GLN A 3 -15.48 6.08 -1.49
N ARG A 4 -14.47 6.80 -0.98
CA ARG A 4 -14.01 8.08 -1.56
C ARG A 4 -13.39 7.90 -2.93
N LEU A 5 -12.54 6.88 -3.12
CA LEU A 5 -11.98 6.55 -4.44
C LEU A 5 -13.10 6.29 -5.46
N ARG A 6 -14.11 5.50 -5.09
CA ARG A 6 -15.28 5.25 -5.96
C ARG A 6 -16.07 6.52 -6.25
N ALA A 7 -16.30 7.36 -5.25
CA ALA A 7 -16.98 8.65 -5.41
C ALA A 7 -16.20 9.62 -6.32
N ALA A 8 -14.87 9.56 -6.31
CA ALA A 8 -14.00 10.29 -7.21
C ALA A 8 -13.92 9.69 -8.63
N GLY A 9 -14.68 8.62 -8.92
CA GLY A 9 -14.74 7.98 -10.23
C GLY A 9 -13.65 6.92 -10.48
N ALA A 10 -12.87 6.54 -9.47
CA ALA A 10 -11.85 5.52 -9.64
C ALA A 10 -12.45 4.12 -9.82
N VAL A 11 -11.94 3.38 -10.80
CA VAL A 11 -12.27 1.95 -11.00
C VAL A 11 -11.33 1.09 -10.16
N ILE A 12 -11.90 0.22 -9.31
CA ILE A 12 -11.11 -0.70 -8.49
C ILE A 12 -10.87 -2.00 -9.28
N LEU A 13 -9.69 -2.12 -9.88
CA LEU A 13 -9.31 -3.30 -10.69
C LEU A 13 -9.23 -4.58 -9.86
N GLY A 14 -8.79 -4.50 -8.61
CA GLY A 14 -8.63 -5.69 -7.77
C GLY A 14 -7.88 -5.41 -6.47
N LYS A 15 -7.38 -6.49 -5.87
CA LYS A 15 -6.57 -6.48 -4.65
C LYS A 15 -5.19 -7.04 -4.97
N THR A 16 -4.16 -6.43 -4.40
CA THR A 16 -2.78 -6.87 -4.52
C THR A 16 -2.42 -7.85 -3.40
N ASN A 17 -1.42 -8.70 -3.64
CA ASN A 17 -0.84 -9.54 -2.59
C ASN A 17 -0.01 -8.68 -1.60
N LEU A 18 0.24 -9.21 -0.41
CA LEU A 18 1.04 -8.57 0.63
C LEU A 18 1.90 -9.59 1.39
N SER A 19 2.87 -9.12 2.16
CA SER A 19 3.45 -9.95 3.23
C SER A 19 2.33 -10.31 4.21
N GLU A 20 2.10 -11.59 4.47
CA GLU A 20 0.99 -12.06 5.30
C GLU A 20 0.89 -11.33 6.64
N TRP A 21 -0.33 -10.92 7.02
CA TRP A 21 -0.60 -10.09 8.20
C TRP A 21 0.24 -8.82 8.27
N ALA A 22 0.40 -8.15 7.12
CA ALA A 22 1.22 -6.95 6.97
C ALA A 22 2.65 -7.12 7.55
N ASN A 23 3.22 -8.32 7.37
CA ASN A 23 4.52 -8.75 7.87
C ASN A 23 4.62 -8.94 9.40
N PHE A 24 3.53 -8.79 10.15
CA PHE A 24 3.50 -8.92 11.61
C PHE A 24 3.13 -10.33 12.08
N ARG A 25 3.71 -11.36 11.43
CA ARG A 25 3.40 -12.77 11.69
C ARG A 25 4.56 -13.57 12.29
N SER A 26 5.80 -13.21 11.96
CA SER A 26 6.99 -13.96 12.36
C SER A 26 8.24 -13.12 12.24
N THR A 27 9.24 -13.39 13.09
CA THR A 27 10.59 -12.81 12.99
C THR A 27 11.42 -13.38 11.83
N LYS A 28 10.95 -14.46 11.18
CA LYS A 28 11.57 -15.09 10.02
C LYS A 28 10.62 -15.10 8.81
N SER A 29 9.83 -14.04 8.65
CA SER A 29 8.94 -13.88 7.51
C SER A 29 9.71 -13.67 6.20
N SER A 30 9.03 -13.89 5.08
CA SER A 30 9.54 -13.55 3.74
C SER A 30 8.66 -12.45 3.15
N SER A 31 9.25 -11.28 2.89
CA SER A 31 8.50 -10.14 2.35
C SER A 31 7.86 -10.48 1.00
N GLY A 32 6.60 -10.08 0.84
CA GLY A 32 5.79 -10.33 -0.36
C GLY A 32 5.18 -11.73 -0.46
N TRP A 33 5.40 -12.60 0.54
CA TRP A 33 4.77 -13.91 0.62
C TRP A 33 3.49 -13.89 1.46
N SER A 34 2.44 -14.55 0.97
CA SER A 34 1.29 -14.98 1.76
C SER A 34 0.83 -16.38 1.37
N ALA A 35 0.16 -17.09 2.28
CA ALA A 35 -0.36 -18.43 1.98
C ALA A 35 -1.36 -18.41 0.81
N ARG A 36 -2.16 -17.35 0.70
CA ARG A 36 -3.19 -17.22 -0.34
C ARG A 36 -2.63 -16.73 -1.68
N GLY A 37 -1.72 -15.77 -1.66
CA GLY A 37 -1.22 -15.09 -2.87
C GLY A 37 0.12 -15.62 -3.37
N GLY A 38 0.77 -16.52 -2.64
CA GLY A 38 2.12 -16.99 -2.93
C GLY A 38 3.14 -15.87 -2.76
N LEU A 39 4.29 -16.01 -3.44
CA LEU A 39 5.39 -15.05 -3.41
C LEU A 39 5.26 -14.01 -4.53
N THR A 40 5.05 -12.76 -4.14
CA THR A 40 5.22 -11.60 -5.04
C THR A 40 6.69 -11.45 -5.42
N ARG A 41 6.97 -11.19 -6.70
CA ARG A 41 8.34 -10.98 -7.22
C ARG A 41 8.56 -9.54 -7.65
N ASN A 42 9.78 -9.06 -7.53
CA ASN A 42 10.18 -7.73 -8.00
C ASN A 42 10.22 -7.72 -9.54
N PRO A 43 9.52 -6.80 -10.24
CA PRO A 43 9.46 -6.80 -11.70
C PRO A 43 10.76 -6.37 -12.39
N TYR A 44 11.69 -5.73 -11.68
CA TYR A 44 13.03 -5.40 -12.22
C TYR A 44 13.96 -6.61 -12.23
N ALA A 45 13.77 -7.55 -11.30
CA ALA A 45 14.53 -8.79 -11.22
C ALA A 45 13.72 -9.84 -10.43
N LEU A 46 13.20 -10.85 -11.12
CA LEU A 46 12.23 -11.81 -10.57
C LEU A 46 12.79 -12.73 -9.47
N ASP A 47 14.11 -12.74 -9.29
CA ASP A 47 14.84 -13.44 -8.23
C ASP A 47 15.14 -12.53 -7.02
N ARG A 48 14.67 -11.27 -7.04
CA ARG A 48 14.85 -10.30 -5.95
C ARG A 48 13.55 -10.04 -5.19
N ASN A 49 13.73 -9.62 -3.94
CA ASN A 49 12.65 -9.32 -3.02
C ASN A 49 11.97 -7.98 -3.41
N PRO A 50 10.62 -7.90 -3.46
CA PRO A 50 9.91 -6.65 -3.73
C PRO A 50 9.76 -5.72 -2.49
N CYS A 51 10.43 -6.03 -1.39
CA CYS A 51 10.14 -5.56 -0.03
C CYS A 51 8.66 -5.80 0.36
N GLY A 52 8.16 -5.11 1.38
CA GLY A 52 6.81 -5.27 1.89
C GLY A 52 6.54 -4.34 3.08
N SER A 53 5.35 -4.39 3.68
CA SER A 53 4.31 -5.39 3.42
C SER A 53 3.45 -5.14 2.18
N SER A 54 3.38 -3.91 1.64
CA SER A 54 2.64 -3.57 0.40
C SER A 54 3.33 -4.05 -0.89
N ALA A 55 3.88 -5.26 -0.87
CA ALA A 55 4.70 -5.86 -1.91
C ALA A 55 3.98 -5.94 -3.26
N GLY A 56 2.75 -6.46 -3.28
CA GLY A 56 1.97 -6.61 -4.50
C GLY A 56 1.60 -5.26 -5.10
N THR A 57 1.35 -4.24 -4.27
CA THR A 57 1.12 -2.87 -4.77
C THR A 57 2.39 -2.31 -5.40
N GLY A 58 3.54 -2.43 -4.74
CA GLY A 58 4.83 -2.02 -5.31
C GLY A 58 5.12 -2.69 -6.65
N ALA A 59 5.03 -4.02 -6.70
CA ALA A 59 5.29 -4.77 -7.92
C ALA A 59 4.28 -4.48 -9.05
N ALA A 60 2.98 -4.41 -8.75
CA ALA A 60 1.94 -4.20 -9.76
C ALA A 60 2.04 -2.83 -10.42
N ILE A 61 2.32 -1.78 -9.65
CA ILE A 61 2.42 -0.41 -10.19
C ILE A 61 3.72 -0.22 -10.96
N ALA A 62 4.83 -0.81 -10.50
CA ALA A 62 6.08 -0.82 -11.24
C ALA A 62 5.95 -1.56 -12.59
N ALA A 63 5.21 -2.68 -12.61
CA ALA A 63 4.91 -3.44 -13.83
C ALA A 63 3.75 -2.86 -14.68
N SER A 64 3.26 -1.66 -14.36
CA SER A 64 2.17 -1.00 -15.09
C SER A 64 0.86 -1.80 -15.19
N LEU A 65 0.57 -2.65 -14.21
CA LEU A 65 -0.68 -3.43 -14.15
C LEU A 65 -1.89 -2.59 -13.72
N ALA A 66 -1.64 -1.40 -13.17
CA ALA A 66 -2.64 -0.38 -12.86
C ALA A 66 -2.04 1.03 -12.90
N THR A 67 -2.90 2.05 -12.99
CA THR A 67 -2.49 3.46 -12.99
C THR A 67 -1.81 3.83 -11.67
N VAL A 68 -2.46 3.53 -10.54
CA VAL A 68 -2.02 3.87 -9.18
C VAL A 68 -2.39 2.75 -8.21
N GLY A 69 -1.69 2.68 -7.08
CA GLY A 69 -1.93 1.69 -6.04
C GLY A 69 -2.08 2.34 -4.66
N ILE A 70 -2.72 1.61 -3.75
CA ILE A 70 -2.79 1.96 -2.32
C ILE A 70 -2.00 0.90 -1.55
N GLY A 71 -1.10 1.37 -0.68
CA GLY A 71 -0.45 0.56 0.34
C GLY A 71 -0.88 0.98 1.73
N THR A 72 -0.41 0.24 2.74
CA THR A 72 -0.55 0.59 4.15
C THR A 72 0.80 0.51 4.83
N GLU A 73 1.09 1.44 5.73
CA GLU A 73 2.35 1.45 6.48
C GLU A 73 2.12 1.62 7.96
N THR A 74 2.66 0.66 8.71
CA THR A 74 2.97 0.77 10.14
C THR A 74 4.39 1.29 10.32
N ASP A 75 5.33 0.62 9.65
CA ASP A 75 6.75 1.00 9.58
C ASP A 75 7.33 0.45 8.27
N GLY A 76 7.76 1.34 7.36
CA GLY A 76 8.38 1.01 6.07
C GLY A 76 7.49 0.35 5.01
N SER A 77 6.27 -0.07 5.33
CA SER A 77 5.43 -0.94 4.47
C SER A 77 4.80 -0.30 3.22
N ILE A 78 4.93 1.01 3.02
CA ILE A 78 4.68 1.75 1.77
C ILE A 78 6.02 2.18 1.16
N THR A 79 6.87 2.84 1.96
CA THR A 79 8.09 3.51 1.50
C THR A 79 9.16 2.51 1.04
N CYS A 80 9.37 1.40 1.76
CA CYS A 80 10.31 0.35 1.36
C CYS A 80 9.91 -0.35 0.05
N PRO A 81 8.69 -0.92 -0.10
CA PRO A 81 8.30 -1.53 -1.36
C PRO A 81 8.16 -0.51 -2.50
N ALA A 82 7.88 0.77 -2.24
CA ALA A 82 7.97 1.78 -3.29
C ALA A 82 9.42 1.97 -3.77
N SER A 83 10.36 2.19 -2.85
CA SER A 83 11.79 2.39 -3.16
C SER A 83 12.38 1.20 -3.92
N VAL A 84 12.15 -0.02 -3.42
CA VAL A 84 12.69 -1.26 -4.02
C VAL A 84 12.09 -1.58 -5.39
N ASN A 85 10.90 -1.06 -5.70
CA ASN A 85 10.26 -1.21 -7.02
C ASN A 85 10.30 0.10 -7.84
N GLY A 86 11.17 1.05 -7.51
CA GLY A 86 11.38 2.26 -8.33
C GLY A 86 10.13 3.14 -8.46
N LEU A 87 9.36 3.29 -7.38
CA LEU A 87 8.12 4.08 -7.33
C LEU A 87 8.21 5.23 -6.32
N VAL A 88 7.26 6.16 -6.44
CA VAL A 88 6.92 7.10 -5.38
C VAL A 88 5.97 6.39 -4.40
N GLY A 89 6.34 6.36 -3.12
CA GLY A 89 5.48 5.90 -2.02
C GLY A 89 5.35 6.99 -0.98
N LEU A 90 4.12 7.39 -0.66
CA LEU A 90 3.85 8.44 0.32
C LEU A 90 3.12 7.85 1.53
N LYS A 91 3.80 7.86 2.69
CA LYS A 91 3.16 7.60 3.98
C LYS A 91 2.70 8.94 4.58
N PRO A 92 1.39 9.22 4.67
CA PRO A 92 0.94 10.48 5.25
C PRO A 92 1.12 10.52 6.78
N THR A 93 0.80 11.67 7.37
CA THR A 93 0.59 11.81 8.81
C THR A 93 -0.55 10.88 9.24
N VAL A 94 -0.38 10.18 10.37
CA VAL A 94 -1.46 9.38 10.97
C VAL A 94 -2.65 10.30 11.27
N GLY A 95 -3.87 9.86 10.91
CA GLY A 95 -5.10 10.67 10.99
C GLY A 95 -5.45 11.42 9.69
N LEU A 96 -4.51 11.63 8.75
CA LEU A 96 -4.85 12.32 7.48
C LEU A 96 -5.76 11.48 6.57
N VAL A 97 -5.60 10.16 6.61
CA VAL A 97 -6.40 9.20 5.85
C VAL A 97 -6.98 8.19 6.82
N SER A 98 -8.32 8.08 6.84
CA SER A 98 -9.04 7.11 7.66
C SER A 98 -8.59 5.67 7.39
N ARG A 99 -8.44 4.93 8.49
CA ARG A 99 -8.05 3.53 8.57
C ARG A 99 -9.26 2.62 8.78
N ASP A 100 -10.47 3.18 8.81
CA ASP A 100 -11.69 2.39 8.86
C ASP A 100 -11.75 1.40 7.68
N GLY A 101 -12.11 0.15 8.00
CA GLY A 101 -12.11 -0.97 7.06
C GLY A 101 -10.74 -1.52 6.64
N ILE A 102 -9.64 -1.12 7.29
CA ILE A 102 -8.30 -1.70 7.10
C ILE A 102 -8.02 -2.70 8.23
N ILE A 103 -7.51 -3.90 7.89
CA ILE A 103 -7.02 -4.85 8.90
C ILE A 103 -5.77 -4.23 9.57
N PRO A 104 -5.80 -3.94 10.87
CA PRO A 104 -4.78 -3.11 11.51
C PRO A 104 -3.56 -3.91 12.00
N ILE A 105 -2.49 -3.19 12.30
CA ILE A 105 -1.40 -3.59 13.21
C ILE A 105 -1.35 -2.64 14.41
N SER A 106 -1.22 -1.33 14.18
CA SER A 106 -0.96 -0.32 15.22
C SER A 106 -1.76 0.95 14.99
N ALA A 107 -2.73 1.22 15.86
CA ALA A 107 -3.51 2.46 15.82
C ALA A 107 -2.65 3.73 16.04
N SER A 108 -1.41 3.61 16.52
CA SER A 108 -0.52 4.75 16.70
C SER A 108 0.32 5.09 15.46
N GLN A 109 0.42 4.17 14.49
CA GLN A 109 1.38 4.29 13.39
C GLN A 109 0.75 4.01 12.02
N ASP A 110 -0.28 3.17 11.96
CA ASP A 110 -0.90 2.74 10.73
C ASP A 110 -1.45 3.91 9.95
N THR A 111 -1.24 3.88 8.65
CA THR A 111 -1.95 4.73 7.70
C THR A 111 -1.95 4.11 6.30
N ALA A 112 -2.97 4.41 5.50
CA ALA A 112 -2.97 4.10 4.08
C ALA A 112 -2.32 5.23 3.29
N GLY A 113 -1.67 4.89 2.17
CA GLY A 113 -0.97 5.87 1.36
C GLY A 113 -0.83 5.44 -0.10
N PRO A 114 -0.67 6.42 -1.02
CA PRO A 114 -0.53 6.13 -2.44
C PRO A 114 0.86 5.58 -2.78
N MET A 115 0.88 4.66 -3.75
CA MET A 115 2.07 4.14 -4.41
C MET A 115 1.91 4.31 -5.92
N THR A 116 2.78 5.10 -6.55
CA THR A 116 2.58 5.60 -7.92
C THR A 116 3.90 5.78 -8.66
N ARG A 117 3.87 5.96 -9.99
CA ARG A 117 5.08 6.22 -10.80
C ARG A 117 5.51 7.68 -10.82
N SER A 118 4.68 8.60 -10.32
CA SER A 118 4.98 10.04 -10.33
C SER A 118 4.46 10.72 -9.06
N VAL A 119 5.12 11.80 -8.64
CA VAL A 119 4.66 12.60 -7.49
C VAL A 119 3.31 13.23 -7.75
N ALA A 120 3.02 13.60 -9.00
CA ALA A 120 1.73 14.15 -9.41
C ALA A 120 0.59 13.15 -9.17
N ASP A 121 0.78 11.89 -9.55
CA ASP A 121 -0.22 10.83 -9.31
C ASP A 121 -0.40 10.58 -7.81
N ALA A 122 0.69 10.56 -7.03
CA ALA A 122 0.61 10.42 -5.58
C ALA A 122 -0.21 11.55 -4.94
N ALA A 123 0.01 12.79 -5.38
CA ALA A 123 -0.73 13.96 -4.92
C ALA A 123 -2.22 13.86 -5.29
N ALA A 124 -2.55 13.48 -6.53
CA ALA A 124 -3.93 13.32 -6.98
C ALA A 124 -4.68 12.24 -6.18
N VAL A 125 -4.03 11.10 -5.91
CA VAL A 125 -4.63 10.04 -5.09
C VAL A 125 -4.81 10.51 -3.65
N LEU A 126 -3.81 11.17 -3.06
CA LEU A 126 -3.90 11.67 -1.69
C LEU A 126 -5.07 12.66 -1.53
N GLN A 127 -5.26 13.58 -2.48
CA GLN A 127 -6.40 14.50 -2.49
C GLN A 127 -7.76 13.79 -2.49
N ALA A 128 -7.87 12.64 -3.18
CA ALA A 128 -9.10 11.87 -3.19
C ALA A 128 -9.37 11.17 -1.85
N ILE A 129 -8.33 10.65 -1.18
CA ILE A 129 -8.50 9.79 0.01
C ILE A 129 -8.38 10.52 1.35
N ALA A 130 -7.73 11.68 1.40
CA ALA A 130 -7.58 12.46 2.62
C ALA A 130 -8.93 13.08 3.02
N ALA A 131 -9.40 12.73 4.21
CA ALA A 131 -10.61 13.27 4.82
C ALA A 131 -10.72 12.81 6.28
N PRO A 132 -11.34 13.63 7.15
CA PRO A 132 -11.75 13.18 8.47
C PRO A 132 -12.81 12.08 8.35
N ASP A 133 -12.82 11.16 9.31
CA ASP A 133 -13.79 10.08 9.42
C ASP A 133 -14.16 9.87 10.88
N PRO A 134 -15.42 10.07 11.29
CA PRO A 134 -15.85 9.86 12.68
C PRO A 134 -15.62 8.44 13.21
N GLN A 135 -15.45 7.45 12.33
CA GLN A 135 -15.16 6.07 12.72
C GLN A 135 -13.66 5.83 13.00
N ASP A 136 -12.78 6.78 12.66
CA ASP A 136 -11.36 6.71 12.93
C ASP A 136 -10.91 7.92 13.79
N PRO A 137 -10.66 7.74 15.09
CA PRO A 137 -10.43 8.85 16.03
C PRO A 137 -8.99 9.41 16.04
N ALA A 138 -8.11 8.98 15.15
CA ALA A 138 -6.73 9.50 15.07
C ALA A 138 -6.63 10.94 14.58
#